data_AF-A0AA47N2E3-F1
#
_entry.id   AF-A0AA47N2E3-F1
#
_cell.length_a   1.000
_cell.length_b   1.000
_cell.length_c   1.000
_cell.angle_alpha   90.00
_cell.angle_beta   90.00
_cell.angle_gamma   90.00
#
_symmetry.space_group_name_H-M   'P 1'
#
loop_
_entity.id
_entity.type
_entity.pdbx_description
1 polymer ?
#
loop_
_entity_poly.entity_id
_entity_poly.type
_entity_poly.pdbx_seq_one_letter_code
_entity_poly.pdbx_strand_id
1 'polypeptide(L)'
;MKPEIPLTPPQVSVCQHVQTLHTGCRFLAADKSSLMKLRKSTGYTFINCKKALEKFDNDVTQAESWLHEQAQKEGWSKANKLEGRKAKDGLIGLFVGDKAAVMVEVNCETDFVARNEKFQQLVKDVAYATLAHHQSKSQGKTGYVKSLLEASELTKLSVGEGVSLADQVALTIGRLGENMSVKRAVMLGVPAGWHIGSYVHGGVSAPTDMALGRYGALVVFQGGKEESREALGRKLGQHVVGEAPQTLGNMEDLPCGESETRLLPQAFLPDPSRTVAQFLQGQEARVLDFVRFQCGEVTE
;
A
#
# COMPACT_ATOMS: atom_id res chain seq x y z
N MET A 1 34.08 9.69 100.75
CA MET A 1 35.07 9.53 99.67
C MET A 1 34.89 8.17 99.02
N LYS A 2 34.62 8.20 97.71
CA LYS A 2 34.54 7.14 96.68
C LYS A 2 33.70 5.85 96.95
N PRO A 3 32.54 5.68 96.27
CA PRO A 3 31.89 4.38 96.12
C PRO A 3 32.46 3.60 94.92
N GLU A 4 32.52 2.27 95.08
CA GLU A 4 32.99 1.29 94.10
C GLU A 4 32.00 1.13 92.92
N ILE A 5 32.56 0.97 91.71
CA ILE A 5 31.82 0.81 90.46
C ILE A 5 31.92 -0.67 90.04
N PRO A 6 30.81 -1.38 89.79
CA PRO A 6 30.85 -2.72 89.23
C PRO A 6 31.09 -2.69 87.70
N LEU A 7 32.06 -3.47 87.22
CA LEU A 7 32.38 -3.69 85.80
C LEU A 7 31.36 -4.65 85.17
N THR A 8 30.60 -4.18 84.18
CA THR A 8 29.76 -5.00 83.28
C THR A 8 30.53 -5.45 82.04
N PRO A 9 30.38 -6.70 81.57
CA PRO A 9 31.05 -7.22 80.37
C PRO A 9 30.38 -6.72 79.06
N PRO A 10 31.11 -6.69 77.93
CA PRO A 10 30.60 -6.15 76.67
C PRO A 10 29.56 -7.08 76.02
N GLN A 11 28.43 -6.51 75.62
CA GLN A 11 27.44 -7.20 74.77
C GLN A 11 27.87 -7.12 73.30
N VAL A 12 28.07 -8.28 72.68
CA VAL A 12 28.29 -8.43 71.24
C VAL A 12 26.93 -8.36 70.55
N SER A 13 26.70 -7.32 69.74
CA SER A 13 25.52 -7.19 68.90
C SER A 13 25.69 -8.04 67.64
N VAL A 14 24.98 -9.17 67.56
CA VAL A 14 24.90 -9.99 66.35
C VAL A 14 23.85 -9.37 65.43
N CYS A 15 24.31 -8.62 64.43
CA CYS A 15 23.46 -8.06 63.38
C CYS A 15 22.98 -9.21 62.47
N GLN A 16 21.77 -9.72 62.73
CA GLN A 16 21.11 -10.69 61.86
C GLN A 16 20.88 -10.05 60.49
N HIS A 17 21.61 -10.52 59.49
CA HIS A 17 21.37 -10.19 58.09
C HIS A 17 20.02 -10.76 57.69
N VAL A 18 18.98 -9.93 57.67
CA VAL A 18 17.72 -10.23 57.00
C VAL A 18 18.00 -10.17 55.51
N GLN A 19 18.34 -11.30 54.90
CA GLN A 19 18.38 -11.44 53.46
C GLN A 19 16.95 -11.33 52.93
N THR A 20 16.61 -10.17 52.40
CA THR A 20 15.43 -9.95 51.56
C THR A 20 15.59 -10.83 50.32
N LEU A 21 14.84 -11.93 50.25
CA LEU A 21 14.69 -12.71 49.03
C LEU A 21 13.95 -11.84 48.02
N HIS A 22 14.69 -11.22 47.11
CA HIS A 22 14.12 -10.72 45.87
C HIS A 22 13.59 -11.93 45.10
N THR A 23 12.27 -12.14 45.12
CA THR A 23 11.57 -13.01 44.18
C THR A 23 11.60 -12.34 42.81
N GLY A 24 12.79 -12.26 42.21
CA GLY A 24 12.96 -11.89 40.82
C GLY A 24 12.31 -12.97 39.98
N CYS A 25 11.31 -12.59 39.18
CA CYS A 25 10.75 -13.44 38.14
C CYS A 25 11.91 -13.98 37.28
N ARG A 26 12.22 -15.28 37.39
CA ARG A 26 13.27 -15.92 36.58
C ARG A 26 12.72 -16.09 35.17
N PHE A 27 12.90 -15.07 34.33
CA PHE A 27 12.65 -15.25 32.90
C PHE A 27 13.65 -16.27 32.35
N LEU A 28 13.16 -17.34 31.74
CA LEU A 28 14.01 -18.30 31.06
C LEU A 28 14.71 -17.61 29.89
N ALA A 29 16.02 -17.84 29.75
CA ALA A 29 16.76 -17.34 28.61
C ALA A 29 16.18 -17.91 27.31
N ALA A 30 16.13 -17.10 26.24
CA ALA A 30 15.64 -17.56 24.96
C ALA A 30 16.50 -18.69 24.39
N ASP A 31 15.87 -19.81 24.04
CA ASP A 31 16.54 -20.90 23.35
C ASP A 31 16.89 -20.51 21.90
N LYS A 32 18.08 -20.92 21.47
CA LYS A 32 18.62 -20.61 20.14
C LYS A 32 17.77 -21.23 19.04
N SER A 33 17.23 -22.43 19.24
CA SER A 33 16.41 -23.11 18.22
C SER A 33 15.06 -22.40 18.02
N SER A 34 14.37 -22.08 19.11
CA SER A 34 13.12 -21.31 19.12
C SER A 34 13.30 -19.91 18.56
N LEU A 35 14.40 -19.22 18.90
CA LEU A 35 14.72 -17.89 18.37
C LEU A 35 14.90 -17.91 16.85
N MET A 36 15.64 -18.88 16.31
CA MET A 36 15.83 -19.02 14.88
C MET A 36 14.53 -19.39 14.16
N LYS A 37 13.71 -20.26 14.75
CA LYS A 37 12.40 -20.64 14.21
C LYS A 37 11.49 -19.41 14.12
N LEU A 38 11.33 -18.68 15.21
CA LEU A 38 10.47 -17.49 15.31
C LEU A 38 10.96 -16.37 14.38
N ARG A 39 12.29 -16.18 14.25
CA ARG A 39 12.87 -15.20 13.32
C ARG A 39 12.59 -15.52 11.87
N LYS A 40 12.67 -16.80 11.50
CA LYS A 40 12.43 -17.29 10.14
C LYS A 40 10.94 -17.23 9.77
N SER A 41 10.04 -17.56 10.69
CA SER A 41 8.59 -17.51 10.43
C SER A 41 8.08 -16.07 10.35
N THR A 42 8.46 -15.22 11.30
CA THR A 42 7.84 -13.88 11.44
C THR A 42 8.57 -12.77 10.69
N GLY A 43 9.87 -12.91 10.49
CA GLY A 43 10.67 -11.86 9.86
C GLY A 43 11.09 -10.69 10.77
N TYR A 44 10.69 -10.65 12.05
CA TYR A 44 11.01 -9.57 13.00
C TYR A 44 12.48 -9.55 13.44
N THR A 45 12.96 -8.49 14.10
CA THR A 45 14.38 -8.41 14.52
C THR A 45 14.70 -9.44 15.61
N PHE A 46 15.95 -9.92 15.65
CA PHE A 46 16.39 -10.89 16.67
C PHE A 46 16.16 -10.39 18.10
N ILE A 47 16.33 -9.09 18.35
CA ILE A 47 16.11 -8.48 19.67
C ILE A 47 14.64 -8.62 20.08
N ASN A 48 13.71 -8.32 19.18
CA ASN A 48 12.28 -8.43 19.48
C ASN A 48 11.89 -9.90 19.66
N CYS A 49 12.34 -10.80 18.79
CA CYS A 49 12.09 -12.24 18.93
C CYS A 49 12.62 -12.81 20.25
N LYS A 50 13.82 -12.38 20.67
CA LYS A 50 14.41 -12.77 21.95
C LYS A 50 13.58 -12.29 23.13
N LYS A 51 13.20 -11.01 23.16
CA LYS A 51 12.34 -10.44 24.21
C LYS A 51 11.00 -11.15 24.32
N ALA A 52 10.41 -11.52 23.18
CA ALA A 52 9.15 -12.24 23.14
C ALA A 52 9.30 -13.64 23.77
N LEU A 53 10.33 -14.40 23.38
CA LEU A 53 10.58 -15.72 23.92
C LEU A 53 10.91 -15.71 25.41
N GLU A 54 11.70 -14.74 25.88
CA GLU A 54 12.01 -14.58 27.30
C GLU A 54 10.76 -14.28 28.12
N LYS A 55 9.79 -13.53 27.56
CA LYS A 55 8.56 -13.15 28.24
C LYS A 55 7.56 -14.30 28.41
N PHE A 56 7.54 -15.26 27.48
CA PHE A 56 6.60 -16.39 27.48
C PHE A 56 7.31 -17.73 27.69
N ASP A 57 8.45 -17.73 28.38
CA ASP A 57 9.16 -18.95 28.76
C ASP A 57 9.44 -19.91 27.58
N ASN A 58 9.83 -19.34 26.43
CA ASN A 58 10.07 -20.03 25.15
C ASN A 58 8.84 -20.64 24.46
N ASP A 59 7.61 -20.28 24.85
CA ASP A 59 6.40 -20.58 24.08
C ASP A 59 6.38 -19.76 22.77
N VAL A 60 6.60 -20.45 21.66
CA VAL A 60 6.70 -19.84 20.32
C VAL A 60 5.36 -19.23 19.88
N THR A 61 4.23 -19.85 20.21
CA THR A 61 2.90 -19.40 19.76
C THR A 61 2.49 -18.13 20.49
N GLN A 62 2.68 -18.09 21.82
CA GLN A 62 2.42 -16.88 22.60
C GLN A 62 3.40 -15.75 22.25
N ALA A 63 4.68 -16.08 22.04
CA ALA A 63 5.68 -15.12 21.60
C ALA A 63 5.35 -14.51 20.24
N GLU A 64 4.85 -15.30 19.29
CA GLU A 64 4.43 -14.83 17.97
C GLU A 64 3.23 -13.88 18.05
N SER A 65 2.19 -14.23 18.80
CA SER A 65 1.04 -13.35 19.03
C SER A 65 1.45 -12.02 19.64
N TRP A 66 2.29 -12.06 20.69
CA TRP A 66 2.77 -10.84 21.34
C TRP A 66 3.65 -10.00 20.42
N LEU A 67 4.50 -10.62 19.59
CA LEU A 67 5.30 -9.90 18.60
C LEU A 67 4.44 -9.16 17.59
N HIS A 68 3.36 -9.79 17.13
CA HIS A 68 2.44 -9.17 16.21
C HIS A 68 1.80 -7.92 16.82
N GLU A 69 1.26 -8.04 18.04
CA GLU A 69 0.68 -6.91 18.78
C GLU A 69 1.70 -5.79 19.03
N GLN A 70 2.93 -6.13 19.43
CA GLN A 70 3.99 -5.12 19.63
C GLN A 70 4.37 -4.45 18.32
N ALA A 71 4.51 -5.21 17.23
CA ALA A 71 4.82 -4.65 15.92
C ALA A 71 3.75 -3.67 15.45
N GLN A 72 2.48 -3.96 15.73
CA GLN A 72 1.38 -3.04 15.43
C GLN A 72 1.52 -1.74 16.21
N LYS A 73 1.76 -1.82 17.53
CA LYS A 73 1.95 -0.66 18.40
C LYS A 73 3.18 0.17 18.00
N GLU A 74 4.29 -0.48 17.71
CA GLU A 74 5.52 0.17 17.23
C GLU A 74 5.31 0.81 15.84
N GLY A 75 4.55 0.15 14.98
CA GLY A 75 4.15 0.64 13.66
C GLY A 75 3.40 1.96 13.77
N TRP A 76 2.33 2.00 14.58
CA TRP A 76 1.57 3.23 14.85
C TRP A 76 2.43 4.32 15.49
N SER A 77 3.29 3.98 16.44
CA SER A 77 4.20 4.96 17.05
C SER A 77 5.16 5.56 16.02
N LYS A 78 5.67 4.77 15.09
CA LYS A 78 6.53 5.24 14.00
C LYS A 78 5.73 6.03 12.96
N ALA A 79 4.55 5.58 12.58
CA ALA A 79 3.66 6.29 11.66
C ALA A 79 3.41 7.72 12.15
N ASN A 80 3.02 7.91 13.42
CA ASN A 80 2.78 9.23 13.99
C ASN A 80 4.06 10.10 14.08
N LYS A 81 5.25 9.49 14.21
CA LYS A 81 6.53 10.21 14.24
C LYS A 81 7.02 10.63 12.84
N LEU A 82 6.66 9.85 11.83
CA LEU A 82 7.05 10.06 10.44
C LEU A 82 5.97 10.81 9.66
N GLU A 83 4.78 10.96 10.24
CA GLU A 83 3.70 11.78 9.71
C GLU A 83 4.18 13.20 9.41
N GLY A 84 3.77 13.73 8.26
CA GLY A 84 4.21 15.03 7.75
C GLY A 84 5.52 15.00 6.95
N ARG A 85 6.29 13.90 6.98
CA ARG A 85 7.41 13.74 6.03
C ARG A 85 6.89 13.61 4.61
N LYS A 86 7.62 14.22 3.68
CA LYS A 86 7.23 14.30 2.27
C LYS A 86 7.37 12.94 1.58
N ALA A 87 6.24 12.27 1.34
CA ALA A 87 6.15 11.06 0.54
C ALA A 87 5.68 11.39 -0.88
N LYS A 88 6.62 11.66 -1.80
CA LYS A 88 6.32 11.91 -3.23
C LYS A 88 6.69 10.74 -4.14
N ASP A 89 7.44 9.77 -3.63
CA ASP A 89 7.72 8.53 -4.33
C ASP A 89 6.62 7.50 -4.07
N GLY A 90 6.74 6.31 -4.64
CA GLY A 90 5.76 5.23 -4.49
C GLY A 90 5.35 4.59 -5.80
N LEU A 91 4.18 3.96 -5.79
CA LEU A 91 3.67 3.17 -6.90
C LEU A 91 2.17 3.42 -7.15
N ILE A 92 1.84 3.36 -8.43
CA ILE A 92 0.49 3.12 -8.91
C ILE A 92 0.32 1.60 -9.04
N GLY A 93 -0.72 1.07 -8.41
CA GLY A 93 -1.17 -0.31 -8.60
C GLY A 93 -2.40 -0.36 -9.48
N LEU A 94 -2.40 -1.23 -10.49
CA LEU A 94 -3.47 -1.36 -11.46
C LEU A 94 -3.93 -2.81 -11.59
N PHE A 95 -5.18 -3.05 -11.22
CA PHE A 95 -5.88 -4.31 -11.43
C PHE A 95 -6.98 -4.11 -12.47
N VAL A 96 -7.05 -5.01 -13.45
CA VAL A 96 -8.09 -5.02 -14.49
C VAL A 96 -8.66 -6.42 -14.59
N GLY A 97 -9.95 -6.56 -14.30
CA GLY A 97 -10.75 -7.72 -14.66
C GLY A 97 -11.65 -7.41 -15.86
N ASP A 98 -12.50 -8.36 -16.25
CA ASP A 98 -13.29 -8.27 -17.49
C ASP A 98 -14.21 -7.04 -17.57
N LYS A 99 -14.83 -6.67 -16.44
CA LYS A 99 -15.83 -5.60 -16.36
C LYS A 99 -15.55 -4.56 -15.28
N ALA A 100 -14.46 -4.72 -14.55
CA ALA A 100 -14.11 -3.81 -13.46
C ALA A 100 -12.60 -3.60 -13.41
N ALA A 101 -12.19 -2.40 -13.06
CA ALA A 101 -10.81 -2.05 -12.85
C ALA A 101 -10.63 -1.19 -11.61
N VAL A 102 -9.49 -1.33 -10.96
CA VAL A 102 -9.08 -0.55 -9.80
C VAL A 102 -7.67 -0.04 -10.03
N MET A 103 -7.49 1.26 -9.84
CA MET A 103 -6.18 1.90 -9.86
C MET A 103 -5.97 2.65 -8.54
N VAL A 104 -4.88 2.36 -7.85
CA VAL A 104 -4.54 2.93 -6.53
C VAL A 104 -3.22 3.65 -6.59
N GLU A 105 -3.07 4.70 -5.80
CA GLU A 105 -1.80 5.37 -5.56
C GLU A 105 -1.40 5.21 -4.09
N VAL A 106 -0.22 4.64 -3.85
CA VAL A 106 0.39 4.55 -2.53
C VAL A 106 1.76 5.21 -2.60
N ASN A 107 2.00 6.17 -1.72
CA ASN A 107 3.24 6.92 -1.68
C ASN A 107 4.17 6.43 -0.55
N CYS A 108 5.47 6.63 -0.76
CA CYS A 108 6.55 6.47 0.22
C CYS A 108 7.57 7.61 0.08
N GLU A 109 8.56 7.66 0.98
CA GLU A 109 9.59 8.71 0.95
C GLU A 109 10.58 8.51 -0.19
N THR A 110 11.01 7.26 -0.46
CA THR A 110 12.05 6.95 -1.45
C THR A 110 11.65 5.91 -2.49
N ASP A 111 12.31 5.93 -3.64
CA ASP A 111 12.16 4.93 -4.71
C ASP A 111 12.71 3.54 -4.32
N PHE A 112 13.70 3.48 -3.41
CA PHE A 112 14.22 2.23 -2.86
C PHE A 112 13.13 1.46 -2.12
N VAL A 113 12.32 2.15 -1.30
CA VAL A 113 11.17 1.53 -0.64
C VAL A 113 10.06 1.19 -1.63
N ALA A 114 9.82 2.02 -2.64
CA ALA A 114 8.83 1.72 -3.68
C ALA A 114 9.11 0.37 -4.39
N ARG A 115 10.39 0.00 -4.55
CA ARG A 115 10.81 -1.28 -5.15
C ARG A 115 10.82 -2.45 -4.17
N ASN A 116 10.63 -2.22 -2.87
CA ASN A 116 10.62 -3.28 -1.86
C ASN A 116 9.37 -4.16 -1.98
N GLU A 117 9.54 -5.49 -1.89
CA GLU A 117 8.44 -6.46 -1.99
C GLU A 117 7.32 -6.22 -0.97
N LYS A 118 7.64 -5.77 0.26
CA LYS A 118 6.64 -5.48 1.28
C LYS A 118 5.79 -4.26 0.94
N PHE A 119 6.40 -3.26 0.32
CA PHE A 119 5.67 -2.09 -0.16
C PHE A 119 4.79 -2.44 -1.36
N GLN A 120 5.32 -3.23 -2.30
CA GLN A 120 4.53 -3.75 -3.42
C GLN A 120 3.33 -4.59 -2.93
N GLN A 121 3.50 -5.38 -1.87
CA GLN A 121 2.41 -6.12 -1.25
C GLN A 121 1.38 -5.19 -0.61
N LEU A 122 1.80 -4.13 0.09
CA LEU A 122 0.88 -3.11 0.61
C LEU A 122 0.04 -2.49 -0.52
N VAL A 123 0.65 -2.14 -1.66
CA VAL A 123 -0.07 -1.59 -2.82
C VAL A 123 -1.14 -2.57 -3.33
N LYS A 124 -0.81 -3.87 -3.37
CA LYS A 124 -1.76 -4.92 -3.75
C LYS A 124 -2.89 -5.05 -2.75
N ASP A 125 -2.59 -5.07 -1.46
CA ASP A 125 -3.58 -5.15 -0.38
C ASP A 125 -4.58 -3.96 -0.48
N VAL A 126 -4.07 -2.76 -0.76
CA VAL A 126 -4.88 -1.55 -0.99
C VAL A 126 -5.82 -1.71 -2.18
N ALA A 127 -5.31 -2.20 -3.31
CA ALA A 127 -6.11 -2.44 -4.50
C ALA A 127 -7.19 -3.51 -4.28
N TYR A 128 -6.87 -4.60 -3.58
CA TYR A 128 -7.84 -5.66 -3.28
C TYR A 128 -8.93 -5.21 -2.32
N ALA A 129 -8.59 -4.46 -1.26
CA ALA A 129 -9.60 -3.88 -0.38
C ALA A 129 -10.50 -2.89 -1.14
N THR A 130 -9.92 -2.10 -2.04
CA THR A 130 -10.69 -1.18 -2.90
C THR A 130 -11.64 -1.95 -3.84
N LEU A 131 -11.17 -3.06 -4.43
CA LEU A 131 -11.99 -3.93 -5.27
C LEU A 131 -13.13 -4.59 -4.49
N ALA A 132 -12.87 -5.11 -3.29
CA ALA A 132 -13.89 -5.71 -2.44
C ALA A 132 -14.96 -4.68 -2.04
N HIS A 133 -14.54 -3.45 -1.72
CA HIS A 133 -15.45 -2.33 -1.47
C HIS A 133 -16.28 -1.94 -2.70
N HIS A 134 -15.71 -2.03 -3.92
CA HIS A 134 -16.47 -1.84 -5.15
C HIS A 134 -17.60 -2.83 -5.26
N GLN A 135 -17.26 -4.10 -5.11
CA GLN A 135 -18.16 -5.21 -5.34
C GLN A 135 -19.34 -5.14 -4.39
N SER A 136 -19.14 -4.74 -3.13
CA SER A 136 -20.23 -4.53 -2.18
C SER A 136 -21.11 -3.32 -2.53
N LYS A 137 -20.52 -2.17 -2.90
CA LYS A 137 -21.27 -0.93 -3.24
C LYS A 137 -21.97 -0.96 -4.59
N SER A 138 -21.51 -1.80 -5.51
CA SER A 138 -21.99 -1.83 -6.90
C SER A 138 -22.90 -3.01 -7.20
N GLN A 139 -23.21 -3.83 -6.19
CA GLN A 139 -24.25 -4.86 -6.33
C GLN A 139 -25.56 -4.21 -6.82
N GLY A 140 -26.05 -4.68 -7.96
CA GLY A 140 -27.30 -4.21 -8.55
C GLY A 140 -27.21 -2.91 -9.36
N LYS A 141 -26.04 -2.27 -9.49
CA LYS A 141 -25.89 -1.12 -10.40
C LYS A 141 -25.68 -1.60 -11.84
N THR A 142 -26.56 -1.17 -12.74
CA THR A 142 -26.45 -1.41 -14.18
C THR A 142 -25.88 -0.16 -14.86
N GLY A 143 -24.81 -0.29 -15.64
CA GLY A 143 -24.23 0.80 -16.41
C GLY A 143 -22.77 1.09 -16.08
N TYR A 144 -22.29 2.25 -16.51
CA TYR A 144 -20.95 2.73 -16.19
C TYR A 144 -20.90 3.31 -14.77
N VAL A 145 -19.96 2.84 -13.97
CA VAL A 145 -19.73 3.31 -12.60
C VAL A 145 -18.28 3.75 -12.50
N LYS A 146 -18.07 5.00 -12.09
CA LYS A 146 -16.75 5.54 -11.72
C LYS A 146 -16.84 6.08 -10.31
N SER A 147 -15.98 5.58 -9.43
CA SER A 147 -15.85 6.07 -8.06
C SER A 147 -14.40 6.45 -7.80
N LEU A 148 -14.19 7.67 -7.33
CA LEU A 148 -12.92 8.11 -6.76
C LEU A 148 -13.03 7.95 -5.24
N LEU A 149 -11.99 7.41 -4.61
CA LEU A 149 -11.86 7.30 -3.17
C LEU A 149 -10.62 8.07 -2.74
N GLU A 150 -10.80 8.96 -1.77
CA GLU A 150 -9.70 9.71 -1.18
C GLU A 150 -9.05 8.94 -0.03
N ALA A 151 -7.89 9.42 0.43
CA ALA A 151 -7.15 8.83 1.56
C ALA A 151 -8.01 8.55 2.80
N SER A 152 -8.95 9.46 3.13
CA SER A 152 -9.80 9.35 4.31
C SER A 152 -10.84 8.22 4.23
N GLU A 153 -11.22 7.81 3.01
CA GLU A 153 -12.12 6.68 2.77
C GLU A 153 -11.34 5.37 2.70
N LEU A 154 -10.17 5.39 2.05
CA LEU A 154 -9.33 4.20 1.87
C LEU A 154 -8.78 3.66 3.18
N THR A 155 -8.41 4.54 4.10
CA THR A 155 -7.92 4.15 5.44
C THR A 155 -8.97 3.46 6.30
N LYS A 156 -10.27 3.59 5.98
CA LYS A 156 -11.39 2.92 6.67
C LYS A 156 -11.71 1.53 6.12
N LEU A 157 -11.09 1.16 5.00
CA LEU A 157 -11.32 -0.15 4.39
C LEU A 157 -10.57 -1.24 5.16
N SER A 158 -10.97 -2.48 4.92
CA SER A 158 -10.32 -3.66 5.50
C SER A 158 -9.87 -4.62 4.40
N VAL A 159 -8.79 -5.33 4.65
CA VAL A 159 -8.23 -6.37 3.77
C VAL A 159 -8.54 -7.73 4.39
N GLY A 160 -9.06 -8.67 3.60
CA GLY A 160 -9.25 -10.07 4.02
C GLY A 160 -10.07 -10.24 5.31
N GLU A 161 -9.49 -10.87 6.33
CA GLU A 161 -10.10 -11.22 7.63
C GLU A 161 -10.40 -10.00 8.54
N GLY A 162 -10.70 -8.84 7.96
CA GLY A 162 -11.10 -7.64 8.72
C GLY A 162 -9.95 -6.79 9.24
N VAL A 163 -8.70 -7.04 8.83
CA VAL A 163 -7.56 -6.20 9.18
C VAL A 163 -7.73 -4.83 8.53
N SER A 164 -7.65 -3.75 9.31
CA SER A 164 -7.76 -2.39 8.80
C SER A 164 -6.60 -2.05 7.86
N LEU A 165 -6.89 -1.35 6.76
CA LEU A 165 -5.87 -0.85 5.86
C LEU A 165 -4.91 0.12 6.56
N ALA A 166 -5.43 0.93 7.49
CA ALA A 166 -4.60 1.81 8.30
C ALA A 166 -3.61 1.04 9.18
N ASP A 167 -4.04 -0.11 9.74
CA ASP A 167 -3.16 -0.98 10.51
C ASP A 167 -2.05 -1.59 9.64
N GLN A 168 -2.40 -2.02 8.43
CA GLN A 168 -1.43 -2.58 7.47
C GLN A 168 -0.39 -1.56 7.00
N VAL A 169 -0.82 -0.31 6.78
CA VAL A 169 0.08 0.82 6.48
C VAL A 169 1.02 1.05 7.65
N ALA A 170 0.49 1.18 8.87
CA ALA A 170 1.29 1.40 10.08
C ALA A 170 2.30 0.26 10.32
N LEU A 171 1.90 -1.00 10.10
CA LEU A 171 2.78 -2.16 10.20
C LEU A 171 3.92 -2.09 9.17
N THR A 172 3.61 -1.67 7.94
CA THR A 172 4.60 -1.55 6.85
C THR A 172 5.58 -0.41 7.12
N ILE A 173 5.10 0.74 7.60
CA ILE A 173 5.93 1.85 8.11
C ILE A 173 6.84 1.33 9.23
N GLY A 174 6.30 0.54 10.16
CA GLY A 174 7.06 -0.05 11.26
C GLY A 174 8.24 -0.91 10.80
N ARG A 175 8.03 -1.65 9.70
CA ARG A 175 9.00 -2.58 9.09
C ARG A 175 10.03 -1.89 8.20
N LEU A 176 9.62 -0.93 7.38
CA LEU A 176 10.47 -0.30 6.37
C LEU A 176 11.06 1.04 6.84
N GLY A 177 10.46 1.69 7.85
CA GLY A 177 11.03 2.86 8.50
C GLY A 177 10.86 4.18 7.76
N GLU A 178 10.01 4.22 6.74
CA GLU A 178 9.66 5.43 5.99
C GLU A 178 8.18 5.76 6.16
N ASN A 179 7.84 7.05 6.05
CA ASN A 179 6.46 7.50 5.93
C ASN A 179 5.81 6.90 4.68
N MET A 180 4.57 6.46 4.82
CA MET A 180 3.77 5.91 3.73
C MET A 180 2.36 6.43 3.83
N SER A 181 1.72 6.64 2.69
CA SER A 181 0.34 7.08 2.64
C SER A 181 -0.40 6.43 1.48
N VAL A 182 -1.66 6.07 1.73
CA VAL A 182 -2.59 5.69 0.67
C VAL A 182 -3.25 6.97 0.18
N LYS A 183 -2.96 7.38 -1.05
CA LYS A 183 -3.26 8.74 -1.53
C LYS A 183 -4.66 8.84 -2.11
N ARG A 184 -4.96 7.97 -3.08
CA ARG A 184 -6.22 7.96 -3.82
C ARG A 184 -6.41 6.61 -4.50
N ALA A 185 -7.65 6.31 -4.84
CA ALA A 185 -7.99 5.17 -5.68
C ALA A 185 -9.11 5.57 -6.63
N VAL A 186 -9.09 5.01 -7.82
CA VAL A 186 -10.22 5.05 -8.73
C VAL A 186 -10.67 3.64 -9.04
N MET A 187 -11.96 3.51 -9.23
CA MET A 187 -12.65 2.25 -9.46
C MET A 187 -13.62 2.47 -10.60
N LEU A 188 -13.53 1.60 -11.60
CA LEU A 188 -14.38 1.62 -12.78
C LEU A 188 -15.14 0.30 -12.90
N GLY A 189 -16.42 0.37 -13.22
CA GLY A 189 -17.25 -0.76 -13.62
C GLY A 189 -17.93 -0.43 -14.95
N VAL A 190 -17.88 -1.34 -15.92
CA VAL A 190 -18.43 -1.11 -17.26
C VAL A 190 -19.55 -2.11 -17.60
N PRO A 191 -20.59 -1.68 -18.35
CA PRO A 191 -21.65 -2.59 -18.79
C PRO A 191 -21.18 -3.50 -19.92
N ALA A 192 -22.04 -4.43 -20.35
CA ALA A 192 -21.75 -5.28 -21.51
C ALA A 192 -21.53 -4.43 -22.78
N GLY A 193 -20.59 -4.86 -23.63
CA GLY A 193 -20.23 -4.17 -24.87
C GLY A 193 -19.29 -2.97 -24.69
N TRP A 194 -18.90 -2.65 -23.46
CA TRP A 194 -17.87 -1.67 -23.14
C TRP A 194 -16.61 -2.41 -22.68
N HIS A 195 -15.47 -1.76 -22.88
CA HIS A 195 -14.15 -2.35 -22.67
C HIS A 195 -13.25 -1.40 -21.90
N ILE A 196 -12.33 -1.99 -21.14
CA ILE A 196 -11.34 -1.26 -20.35
C ILE A 196 -9.97 -1.53 -20.95
N GLY A 197 -9.35 -0.49 -21.49
CA GLY A 197 -7.95 -0.45 -21.87
C GLY A 197 -7.11 0.02 -20.69
N SER A 198 -5.90 -0.51 -20.57
CA SER A 198 -5.00 -0.15 -19.48
C SER A 198 -3.56 -0.09 -19.91
N TYR A 199 -2.79 0.77 -19.27
CA TYR A 199 -1.34 0.81 -19.42
C TYR A 199 -0.68 1.31 -18.14
N VAL A 200 0.45 0.69 -17.78
CA VAL A 200 1.30 1.11 -16.67
C VAL A 200 2.70 1.37 -17.21
N HIS A 201 3.30 2.49 -16.84
CA HIS A 201 4.65 2.86 -17.23
C HIS A 201 5.59 2.98 -16.03
N GLY A 202 6.88 2.72 -16.24
CA GLY A 202 7.88 2.64 -15.18
C GLY A 202 7.68 1.41 -14.30
N GLY A 203 7.38 0.27 -14.93
CA GLY A 203 6.99 -0.95 -14.24
C GLY A 203 8.07 -1.50 -13.32
N VAL A 204 7.65 -2.04 -12.17
CA VAL A 204 8.51 -2.87 -11.31
C VAL A 204 8.19 -4.32 -11.62
N SER A 205 9.19 -5.12 -12.00
CA SER A 205 8.99 -6.53 -12.38
C SER A 205 8.29 -7.30 -11.26
N ALA A 206 7.02 -7.62 -11.45
CA ALA A 206 6.23 -8.45 -10.54
C ALA A 206 5.49 -9.52 -11.36
N PRO A 207 5.70 -10.82 -11.08
CA PRO A 207 4.99 -11.92 -11.73
C PRO A 207 3.58 -12.06 -11.12
N THR A 208 2.71 -11.08 -11.32
CA THR A 208 1.37 -11.05 -10.72
C THR A 208 0.30 -10.50 -11.65
N ASP A 209 -0.94 -10.80 -11.28
CA ASP A 209 -2.23 -10.31 -11.80
C ASP A 209 -2.44 -8.78 -11.70
N MET A 210 -1.52 -8.06 -11.08
CA MET A 210 -1.57 -6.61 -10.90
C MET A 210 -0.31 -5.95 -11.46
N ALA A 211 -0.50 -4.92 -12.29
CA ALA A 211 0.58 -4.12 -12.82
C ALA A 211 0.94 -3.00 -11.83
N LEU A 212 2.23 -2.83 -11.56
CA LEU A 212 2.77 -1.81 -10.66
C LEU A 212 3.72 -0.89 -11.41
N GLY A 213 3.63 0.42 -11.22
CA GLY A 213 4.56 1.37 -11.87
C GLY A 213 4.42 2.81 -11.37
N ARG A 214 5.01 3.75 -12.11
CA ARG A 214 5.01 5.19 -11.78
C ARG A 214 3.81 5.93 -12.34
N TYR A 215 3.31 5.46 -13.48
CA TYR A 215 2.16 6.02 -14.17
C TYR A 215 1.18 4.90 -14.46
N GLY A 216 -0.11 5.20 -14.36
CA GLY A 216 -1.18 4.30 -14.76
C GLY A 216 -2.24 5.04 -15.56
N ALA A 217 -2.80 4.37 -16.55
CA ALA A 217 -3.96 4.84 -17.29
C ALA A 217 -5.01 3.74 -17.41
N LEU A 218 -6.27 4.16 -17.28
CA LEU A 218 -7.47 3.41 -17.61
C LEU A 218 -8.21 4.16 -18.71
N VAL A 219 -8.65 3.45 -19.74
CA VAL A 219 -9.41 4.01 -20.86
C VAL A 219 -10.67 3.18 -21.06
N VAL A 220 -11.83 3.79 -20.93
CA VAL A 220 -13.12 3.16 -21.17
C VAL A 220 -13.53 3.43 -22.61
N PHE A 221 -13.79 2.38 -23.38
CA PHE A 221 -14.13 2.51 -24.80
C PHE A 221 -15.14 1.47 -25.26
N GLN A 222 -15.75 1.72 -26.41
CA GLN A 222 -16.66 0.83 -27.13
C GLN A 222 -16.12 0.51 -28.51
N GLY A 223 -16.55 -0.61 -29.07
CA GLY A 223 -16.18 -1.03 -30.42
C GLY A 223 -14.77 -1.62 -30.47
N GLY A 224 -14.14 -1.51 -31.65
CA GLY A 224 -12.91 -2.21 -31.94
C GLY A 224 -13.12 -3.69 -32.27
N LYS A 225 -12.34 -4.19 -33.23
CA LYS A 225 -12.31 -5.61 -33.59
C LYS A 225 -11.87 -6.44 -32.39
N GLU A 226 -12.55 -7.56 -32.16
CA GLU A 226 -12.35 -8.40 -30.97
C GLU A 226 -10.88 -8.84 -30.81
N GLU A 227 -10.25 -9.26 -31.90
CA GLU A 227 -8.85 -9.73 -31.93
C GLU A 227 -7.82 -8.64 -31.61
N SER A 228 -8.14 -7.35 -31.87
CA SER A 228 -7.20 -6.23 -31.68
C SER A 228 -7.55 -5.36 -30.48
N ARG A 229 -8.62 -5.68 -29.75
CA ARG A 229 -9.18 -4.85 -28.69
C ARG A 229 -8.23 -4.62 -27.52
N GLU A 230 -7.50 -5.66 -27.11
CA GLU A 230 -6.49 -5.55 -26.06
C GLU A 230 -5.34 -4.63 -26.50
N ALA A 231 -4.84 -4.83 -27.73
CA ALA A 231 -3.78 -3.99 -28.30
C ALA A 231 -4.23 -2.54 -28.46
N LEU A 232 -5.48 -2.30 -28.86
CA LEU A 232 -6.10 -0.98 -28.94
C LEU A 232 -6.14 -0.32 -27.56
N GLY A 233 -6.68 -1.01 -26.54
CA GLY A 233 -6.75 -0.50 -25.18
C GLY A 233 -5.38 -0.13 -24.61
N ARG A 234 -4.36 -0.98 -24.86
CA ARG A 234 -2.97 -0.70 -24.46
C ARG A 234 -2.40 0.53 -25.16
N LYS A 235 -2.59 0.68 -26.47
CA LYS A 235 -2.11 1.85 -27.23
C LYS A 235 -2.78 3.15 -26.77
N LEU A 236 -4.08 3.12 -26.49
CA LEU A 236 -4.79 4.26 -25.93
C LEU A 236 -4.25 4.61 -24.53
N GLY A 237 -4.01 3.61 -23.68
CA GLY A 237 -3.38 3.82 -22.38
C GLY A 237 -1.97 4.41 -22.49
N GLN A 238 -1.15 3.97 -23.44
CA GLN A 238 0.18 4.54 -23.72
C GLN A 238 0.10 6.02 -24.08
N HIS A 239 -0.84 6.37 -24.96
CA HIS A 239 -1.06 7.76 -25.34
C HIS A 239 -1.54 8.60 -24.15
N VAL A 240 -2.52 8.14 -23.36
CA VAL A 240 -2.99 8.86 -22.17
C VAL A 240 -1.87 9.07 -21.14
N VAL A 241 -0.99 8.07 -20.93
CA VAL A 241 0.18 8.25 -20.04
C VAL A 241 1.14 9.30 -20.59
N GLY A 242 1.46 9.24 -21.89
CA GLY A 242 2.45 10.09 -22.55
C GLY A 242 2.01 11.54 -22.76
N GLU A 243 0.83 11.75 -23.34
CA GLU A 243 0.32 13.08 -23.73
C GLU A 243 -0.52 13.76 -22.64
N ALA A 244 -0.79 13.06 -21.53
CA ALA A 244 -1.48 13.59 -20.35
C ALA A 244 -2.72 14.47 -20.65
N PRO A 245 -3.68 14.01 -21.47
CA PRO A 245 -4.91 14.77 -21.73
C PRO A 245 -5.68 15.02 -20.45
N GLN A 246 -6.37 16.15 -20.38
CA GLN A 246 -7.19 16.59 -19.26
C GLN A 246 -8.68 16.33 -19.50
N THR A 247 -9.12 16.38 -20.76
CA THR A 247 -10.52 16.17 -21.14
C THR A 247 -10.62 15.31 -22.40
N LEU A 248 -11.81 14.79 -22.72
CA LEU A 248 -12.00 13.93 -23.90
C LEU A 248 -11.96 14.73 -25.21
N GLY A 249 -12.66 15.86 -25.27
CA GLY A 249 -12.96 16.56 -26.52
C GLY A 249 -14.06 15.89 -27.35
N ASN A 250 -14.25 16.35 -28.57
CA ASN A 250 -15.20 15.80 -29.55
C ASN A 250 -14.49 15.24 -30.78
N MET A 251 -15.21 14.47 -31.61
CA MET A 251 -14.66 13.85 -32.81
C MET A 251 -14.37 14.87 -33.92
N GLU A 252 -15.08 16.00 -33.91
CA GLU A 252 -15.00 17.08 -34.89
C GLU A 252 -14.03 18.19 -34.49
N ASP A 253 -13.46 18.10 -33.28
CA ASP A 253 -12.55 19.10 -32.76
C ASP A 253 -11.27 19.16 -33.62
N LEU A 254 -10.88 20.37 -34.02
CA LEU A 254 -9.63 20.60 -34.73
C LEU A 254 -8.43 20.49 -33.78
N PRO A 255 -7.28 19.98 -34.25
CA PRO A 255 -6.05 19.94 -33.45
C PRO A 255 -5.58 21.35 -33.05
N CYS A 256 -5.24 21.55 -31.78
CA CYS A 256 -4.68 22.81 -31.29
C CYS A 256 -3.13 22.81 -31.16
N GLY A 257 -2.45 21.90 -31.86
CA GLY A 257 -0.99 21.77 -31.80
C GLY A 257 -0.50 21.03 -30.55
N GLU A 258 0.77 21.24 -30.17
CA GLU A 258 1.45 20.48 -29.11
C GLU A 258 0.93 20.75 -27.69
N SER A 259 0.18 21.84 -27.49
CA SER A 259 -0.42 22.19 -26.19
C SER A 259 -1.87 21.71 -26.04
N GLU A 260 -2.32 20.81 -26.91
CA GLU A 260 -3.68 20.28 -26.89
C GLU A 260 -3.93 19.45 -25.61
N THR A 261 -4.96 19.81 -24.86
CA THR A 261 -5.31 19.14 -23.59
C THR A 261 -6.48 18.17 -23.74
N ARG A 262 -7.14 18.14 -24.90
CA ARG A 262 -8.24 17.21 -25.20
C ARG A 262 -7.70 15.96 -25.89
N LEU A 263 -8.07 14.77 -25.42
CA LEU A 263 -7.60 13.48 -25.92
C LEU A 263 -7.86 13.29 -27.43
N LEU A 264 -9.08 13.51 -27.91
CA LEU A 264 -9.48 13.20 -29.29
C LEU A 264 -8.71 13.99 -30.37
N PRO A 265 -8.50 15.31 -30.23
CA PRO A 265 -7.73 16.10 -31.21
C PRO A 265 -6.21 15.98 -31.08
N GLN A 266 -5.66 15.34 -30.02
CA GLN A 266 -4.21 15.12 -29.89
C GLN A 266 -3.66 14.26 -31.03
N ALA A 267 -2.40 14.53 -31.42
CA ALA A 267 -1.65 13.68 -32.34
C ALA A 267 -1.42 12.30 -31.68
N PHE A 268 -1.73 11.22 -32.38
CA PHE A 268 -1.69 9.90 -31.78
C PHE A 268 -0.24 9.44 -31.56
N LEU A 269 0.13 9.20 -30.30
CA LEU A 269 1.53 8.94 -29.92
C LEU A 269 2.22 7.81 -30.74
N PRO A 270 1.57 6.65 -30.99
CA PRO A 270 2.17 5.60 -31.83
C PRO A 270 2.22 5.91 -33.33
N ASP A 271 1.41 6.84 -33.82
CA ASP A 271 1.36 7.28 -35.22
C ASP A 271 0.97 8.77 -35.31
N PRO A 272 1.94 9.70 -35.17
CA PRO A 272 1.66 11.13 -35.10
C PRO A 272 1.10 11.74 -36.39
N SER A 273 1.02 10.97 -37.48
CA SER A 273 0.43 11.44 -38.75
C SER A 273 -1.09 11.65 -38.67
N ARG A 274 -1.73 11.14 -37.61
CA ARG A 274 -3.18 11.19 -37.41
C ARG A 274 -3.51 11.56 -35.97
N THR A 275 -4.70 12.11 -35.75
CA THR A 275 -5.21 12.34 -34.39
C THR A 275 -5.75 11.05 -33.77
N VAL A 276 -5.95 11.05 -32.45
CA VAL A 276 -6.64 9.95 -31.75
C VAL A 276 -8.03 9.71 -32.34
N ALA A 277 -8.80 10.77 -32.61
CA ALA A 277 -10.13 10.67 -33.23
C ALA A 277 -10.08 9.95 -34.58
N GLN A 278 -9.14 10.31 -35.45
CA GLN A 278 -8.97 9.68 -36.76
C GLN A 278 -8.55 8.21 -36.61
N PHE A 279 -7.61 7.92 -35.71
CA PHE A 279 -7.19 6.55 -35.42
C PHE A 279 -8.37 5.69 -34.96
N LEU A 280 -9.17 6.18 -34.02
CA LEU A 280 -10.37 5.52 -33.49
C LEU A 280 -11.42 5.26 -34.57
N GLN A 281 -11.66 6.22 -35.47
CA GLN A 281 -12.57 6.04 -36.60
C GLN A 281 -12.17 4.87 -37.49
N GLY A 282 -10.87 4.70 -37.74
CA GLY A 282 -10.34 3.56 -38.51
C GLY A 282 -10.40 2.21 -37.77
N GLN A 283 -10.58 2.24 -36.45
CA GLN A 283 -10.76 1.04 -35.62
C GLN A 283 -12.24 0.75 -35.31
N GLU A 284 -13.17 1.57 -35.81
CA GLU A 284 -14.60 1.50 -35.44
C GLU A 284 -14.78 1.49 -33.90
N ALA A 285 -14.02 2.34 -33.22
CA ALA A 285 -13.99 2.43 -31.77
C ALA A 285 -14.29 3.85 -31.29
N ARG A 286 -14.78 3.97 -30.06
CA ARG A 286 -15.06 5.25 -29.41
C ARG A 286 -14.61 5.22 -27.96
N VAL A 287 -13.77 6.18 -27.57
CA VAL A 287 -13.43 6.39 -26.15
C VAL A 287 -14.57 7.17 -25.47
N LEU A 288 -14.90 6.75 -24.25
CA LEU A 288 -16.00 7.29 -23.46
C LEU A 288 -15.51 8.02 -22.21
N ASP A 289 -14.47 7.50 -21.57
CA ASP A 289 -13.84 8.11 -20.40
C ASP A 289 -12.39 7.63 -20.29
N PHE A 290 -11.56 8.35 -19.54
CA PHE A 290 -10.25 7.89 -19.17
C PHE A 290 -9.88 8.39 -17.76
N VAL A 291 -8.90 7.72 -17.16
CA VAL A 291 -8.29 8.13 -15.90
C VAL A 291 -6.80 7.94 -16.02
N ARG A 292 -6.04 8.95 -15.60
CA ARG A 292 -4.58 8.92 -15.55
C ARG A 292 -4.12 9.25 -14.14
N PHE A 293 -3.28 8.40 -13.56
CA PHE A 293 -2.55 8.72 -12.34
C PHE A 293 -1.05 8.80 -12.62
N GLN A 294 -0.42 9.80 -12.02
CA GLN A 294 1.02 9.91 -11.89
C GLN A 294 1.36 9.89 -10.40
N CYS A 295 2.24 8.98 -10.00
CA CYS A 295 2.70 8.89 -8.62
C CYS A 295 3.36 10.20 -8.18
N GLY A 296 2.93 10.73 -7.03
CA GLY A 296 3.48 11.95 -6.42
C GLY A 296 2.98 13.24 -7.02
N GLU A 297 1.99 13.17 -7.92
CA GLU A 297 1.31 14.33 -8.48
C GLU A 297 0.52 15.07 -7.39
N VAL A 298 0.68 16.38 -7.33
CA VAL A 298 -0.11 17.23 -6.44
C VAL A 298 -1.40 17.54 -7.20
N THR A 299 -2.51 16.97 -6.74
CA THR A 299 -3.83 17.38 -7.19
C THR A 299 -4.13 18.71 -6.49
N GLU A 300 -4.22 19.81 -7.26
CA GLU A 300 -4.65 21.13 -6.77
C GLU A 300 -6.14 21.12 -6.39
#